data_AF-A0A952RNF3-F1
#
_entry.id   AF-A0A952RNF3-F1
#
_cell.length_a   1.000
_cell.length_b   1.000
_cell.length_c   1.000
_cell.angle_alpha   90.00
_cell.angle_beta   90.00
_cell.angle_gamma   90.00
#
_symmetry.space_group_name_H-M   'P 1'
#
loop_
_entity.id
_entity.type
_entity.pdbx_description
1 polymer ?
#
loop_
_entity_poly.entity_id
_entity_poly.type
_entity_poly.pdbx_seq_one_letter_code
_entity_poly.pdbx_strand_id
1 'polypeptide(L)'
;MMKTPLALLLSAALALPIAGCSLFFGETKTSQGQLYQSGDTRYDPYFDTVHREQVAAAGWADQAKESRKPIVMALNLRPGASNATILTATRESKSGGVALGGPVEQTSAGEAERARKLTAELKRLEELKEQGEQLRKQAATDKENMGAQRADEKAVAKKDDIKRELGACVDVLDKLITDARRGAKEAEELSTKLTAAWTGRSEDEKTATKKDDDKKKPEPTAAKKPDAAAKPKPATPAKTDPPPAKPPAQPKPPDEVFNP
;
A
#
# COMPACT_ATOMS: atom_id res chain seq x y z
N MET A 1 49.55 -7.41 32.56
CA MET A 1 49.35 -8.19 31.31
C MET A 1 48.32 -9.28 31.55
N MET A 2 47.07 -9.07 31.17
CA MET A 2 46.06 -10.14 31.04
C MET A 2 45.19 -9.77 29.84
N LYS A 3 45.16 -10.66 28.84
CA LYS A 3 44.37 -10.53 27.61
C LYS A 3 43.16 -11.45 27.75
N THR A 4 41.95 -10.90 27.74
CA THR A 4 40.70 -11.65 27.59
C THR A 4 40.26 -11.59 26.11
N PRO A 5 39.94 -12.73 25.46
CA PRO A 5 39.38 -12.73 24.12
C PRO A 5 37.87 -12.50 24.16
N LEU A 6 37.42 -11.54 23.37
CA LEU A 6 36.01 -11.21 23.11
C LEU A 6 35.44 -12.23 22.11
N ALA A 7 34.56 -13.12 22.56
CA ALA A 7 33.83 -14.04 21.69
C ALA A 7 32.61 -13.32 21.10
N LEU A 8 32.65 -13.04 19.80
CA LEU A 8 31.56 -12.46 19.02
C LEU A 8 30.60 -13.60 18.61
N LEU A 9 29.43 -13.67 19.26
CA LEU A 9 28.35 -14.59 18.92
C LEU A 9 27.46 -13.92 17.85
N LEU A 10 27.68 -14.32 16.60
CA LEU A 10 26.92 -13.88 15.43
C LEU A 10 25.60 -14.65 15.36
N SER A 11 24.54 -14.11 15.96
CA SER A 11 23.18 -14.66 15.81
C SER A 11 22.61 -14.28 14.45
N ALA A 12 22.69 -15.19 13.48
CA ALA A 12 21.97 -15.12 12.23
C ALA A 12 20.47 -15.35 12.48
N ALA A 13 19.69 -14.27 12.55
CA ALA A 13 18.24 -14.34 12.54
C ALA A 13 17.77 -14.73 11.13
N LEU A 14 17.40 -15.99 10.97
CA LEU A 14 16.77 -16.54 9.78
C LEU A 14 15.34 -15.97 9.69
N ALA A 15 15.16 -14.89 8.93
CA ALA A 15 13.84 -14.37 8.60
C ALA A 15 13.15 -15.33 7.62
N LEU A 16 12.22 -16.14 8.12
CA LEU A 16 11.28 -16.90 7.29
C LEU A 16 10.28 -15.91 6.66
N PRO A 17 10.20 -15.78 5.32
CA PRO A 17 9.16 -14.99 4.71
C PRO A 17 7.82 -15.67 4.96
N ILE A 18 6.89 -14.92 5.54
CA ILE A 18 5.49 -15.30 5.69
C ILE A 18 4.89 -15.38 4.29
N ALA A 19 4.90 -16.57 3.71
CA ALA A 19 4.19 -16.92 2.48
C ALA A 19 2.68 -17.03 2.81
N GLY A 20 2.03 -15.89 3.04
CA GLY A 20 0.61 -15.79 3.29
C GLY A 20 -0.09 -15.01 2.18
N CYS A 21 -0.86 -15.73 1.34
CA CYS A 21 -1.89 -15.21 0.42
C CYS A 21 -1.52 -14.69 -0.99
N SER A 22 -0.38 -15.04 -1.60
CA SER A 22 -0.11 -14.75 -3.04
C SER A 22 -0.56 -15.85 -4.02
N LEU A 23 -1.16 -16.94 -3.54
CA LEU A 23 -1.17 -18.23 -4.25
C LEU A 23 -2.17 -18.40 -5.41
N PHE A 24 -3.03 -17.42 -5.72
CA PHE A 24 -4.06 -17.62 -6.75
C PHE A 24 -4.11 -16.56 -7.87
N PHE A 25 -3.38 -15.46 -7.75
CA PHE A 25 -3.21 -14.49 -8.84
C PHE A 25 -1.73 -14.13 -8.89
N GLY A 26 -1.00 -14.65 -9.89
CA GLY A 26 0.45 -14.51 -9.98
C GLY A 26 0.91 -13.06 -9.79
N GLU A 27 1.94 -12.88 -8.96
CA GLU A 27 2.51 -11.56 -8.69
C GLU A 27 2.93 -10.90 -10.01
N THR A 28 2.56 -9.63 -10.18
CA THR A 28 2.88 -8.85 -11.37
C THR A 28 4.14 -8.04 -11.12
N LYS A 29 4.91 -7.75 -12.18
CA LYS A 29 6.11 -6.91 -12.04
C LYS A 29 5.74 -5.54 -11.48
N THR A 30 4.65 -4.97 -11.99
CA THR A 30 4.16 -3.66 -11.52
C THR A 30 3.81 -3.67 -10.03
N SER A 31 3.13 -4.72 -9.55
CA SER A 31 2.77 -4.84 -8.12
C SER A 31 3.99 -4.92 -7.18
N GLN A 32 5.13 -5.38 -7.70
CA GLN A 32 6.40 -5.44 -6.99
C GLN A 32 7.24 -4.16 -7.13
N GLY A 33 6.70 -3.12 -7.78
CA GLY A 33 7.42 -1.88 -8.06
C GLY A 33 8.49 -2.02 -9.14
N GLN A 34 8.46 -3.08 -9.95
CA GLN A 34 9.37 -3.27 -11.08
C GLN A 34 8.76 -2.71 -12.37
N LEU A 35 9.62 -2.14 -13.22
CA LEU A 35 9.21 -1.72 -14.56
C LEU A 35 8.81 -2.93 -15.41
N TYR A 36 7.56 -2.93 -15.88
CA TYR A 36 7.10 -3.88 -16.88
C TYR A 36 7.34 -3.32 -18.29
N GLN A 37 7.97 -4.12 -19.15
CA GLN A 37 8.16 -3.81 -20.57
C GLN A 37 7.38 -4.84 -21.39
N SER A 38 6.31 -4.39 -22.03
CA SER A 38 5.48 -5.23 -22.89
C SER A 38 6.09 -5.41 -24.29
N GLY A 39 6.93 -4.47 -24.73
CA GLY A 39 7.41 -4.41 -26.11
C GLY A 39 6.32 -4.00 -27.09
N ASP A 40 5.24 -3.40 -26.61
CA ASP A 40 4.19 -2.75 -27.40
C ASP A 40 4.19 -1.27 -27.02
N THR A 41 4.56 -0.44 -28.00
CA THR A 41 4.79 1.00 -27.81
C THR A 41 3.54 1.76 -27.37
N ARG A 42 2.35 1.14 -27.45
CA ARG A 42 1.10 1.71 -26.99
C ARG A 42 0.95 1.65 -25.46
N TYR A 43 1.58 0.68 -24.80
CA TYR A 43 1.45 0.48 -23.35
C TYR A 43 2.73 0.83 -22.59
N ASP A 44 3.91 0.66 -23.20
CA ASP A 44 5.20 0.87 -22.51
C ASP A 44 5.37 2.28 -21.91
N PRO A 45 4.95 3.39 -22.57
CA PRO A 45 5.02 4.72 -21.95
C PRO A 45 4.15 4.87 -20.70
N TYR A 46 3.03 4.15 -20.63
CA TYR A 46 2.15 4.14 -19.47
C TYR A 46 2.81 3.38 -18.32
N PHE A 47 3.36 2.19 -18.56
CA PHE A 47 4.09 1.42 -17.56
C PHE A 47 5.29 2.19 -16.99
N ASP A 48 6.05 2.88 -17.84
CA ASP A 48 7.15 3.75 -17.41
C ASP A 48 6.66 4.87 -16.49
N THR A 49 5.55 5.52 -16.84
CA THR A 49 4.98 6.59 -16.03
C THR A 49 4.53 6.09 -14.67
N VAL A 50 3.79 4.97 -14.60
CA VAL A 50 3.38 4.36 -13.32
C VAL A 50 4.59 3.98 -12.48
N HIS A 51 5.62 3.39 -13.08
CA HIS A 51 6.84 3.04 -12.37
C HIS A 51 7.54 4.26 -11.78
N ARG A 52 7.65 5.37 -12.53
CA ARG A 52 8.21 6.63 -12.02
C ARG A 52 7.42 7.15 -10.81
N GLU A 53 6.10 7.05 -10.83
CA GLU A 53 5.28 7.46 -9.68
C GLU A 53 5.51 6.56 -8.46
N GLN A 54 5.67 5.24 -8.65
CA GLN A 54 6.04 4.34 -7.56
C GLN A 54 7.41 4.69 -6.94
N VAL A 55 8.40 5.00 -7.79
CA VAL A 55 9.73 5.41 -7.33
C VAL A 55 9.67 6.75 -6.60
N ALA A 56 8.91 7.72 -7.11
CA ALA A 56 8.73 9.01 -6.45
C ALA A 56 8.03 8.85 -5.08
N ALA A 57 6.99 8.01 -5.02
CA ALA A 57 6.24 7.74 -3.80
C ALA A 57 7.06 7.07 -2.70
N ALA A 58 8.08 6.26 -3.06
CA ALA A 58 9.00 5.68 -2.10
C ALA A 58 9.73 6.75 -1.25
N GLY A 59 9.87 7.98 -1.77
CA GLY A 59 10.49 9.10 -1.06
C GLY A 59 9.55 9.88 -0.12
N TRP A 60 8.23 9.65 -0.15
CA TRP A 60 7.28 10.48 0.63
C TRP A 60 7.52 10.40 2.14
N ALA A 61 7.90 9.22 2.65
CA ALA A 61 8.20 9.06 4.07
C ALA A 61 9.43 9.86 4.50
N ASP A 62 10.46 9.95 3.66
CA ASP A 62 11.67 10.70 3.96
C ASP A 62 11.45 12.21 3.81
N GLN A 63 10.66 12.64 2.83
CA GLN A 63 10.20 14.02 2.73
C GLN A 63 9.44 14.45 4.00
N ALA A 64 8.64 13.55 4.57
CA ALA A 64 7.95 13.81 5.83
C ALA A 64 8.89 13.90 7.04
N LYS A 65 9.96 13.10 7.08
CA LYS A 65 10.98 13.23 8.13
C LYS A 65 11.75 14.55 7.99
N GLU A 66 12.12 14.93 6.77
CA GLU A 66 12.93 16.12 6.53
C GLU A 66 12.14 17.40 6.84
N SER A 67 10.85 17.47 6.48
CA SER A 67 10.00 18.63 6.83
C SER A 67 9.81 18.80 8.33
N ARG A 68 9.84 17.71 9.12
CA ARG A 68 9.66 17.71 10.58
C ARG A 68 10.96 17.87 11.36
N LYS A 69 12.10 17.76 10.69
CA LYS A 69 13.42 17.77 11.32
C LYS A 69 13.66 19.00 12.21
N PRO A 70 13.29 20.24 11.84
CA PRO A 70 13.52 21.40 12.69
C PRO A 70 12.85 21.29 14.05
N ILE A 71 11.55 20.95 14.09
CA ILE A 71 10.83 20.83 15.36
C ILE A 71 11.25 19.58 16.15
N VAL A 72 11.53 18.46 15.47
CA VAL A 72 11.99 17.22 16.12
C VAL A 72 13.32 17.43 16.83
N MET A 73 14.27 18.14 16.19
CA MET A 73 15.55 18.48 16.82
C MET A 73 15.39 19.49 17.95
N ALA A 74 14.59 20.54 17.76
CA ALA A 74 14.38 21.58 18.77
C ALA A 74 13.72 21.04 20.05
N LEU A 75 12.85 20.03 19.92
CA LEU A 75 12.19 19.35 21.03
C LEU A 75 12.98 18.14 21.56
N ASN A 76 14.17 17.86 21.01
CA ASN A 76 14.98 16.68 21.32
C ASN A 76 14.17 15.36 21.26
N LEU A 77 13.30 15.24 20.25
CA LEU A 77 12.48 14.04 20.03
C LEU A 77 13.23 13.01 19.19
N ARG A 78 12.81 11.74 19.31
CA ARG A 78 13.31 10.67 18.43
C ARG A 78 12.96 11.00 16.96
N PRO A 79 13.87 10.73 15.99
CA PRO A 79 13.53 10.79 14.58
C PRO A 79 12.30 9.94 14.25
N GLY A 80 11.33 10.52 13.53
CA GLY A 80 10.05 9.87 13.24
C GLY A 80 9.02 9.94 14.37
N ALA A 81 9.17 10.87 15.33
CA ALA A 81 8.14 11.15 16.32
C ALA A 81 6.78 11.40 15.66
N SER A 82 5.72 10.85 16.26
CA SER A 82 4.35 10.99 15.76
C SER A 82 3.87 12.44 15.84
N ASN A 83 2.88 12.81 15.01
CA ASN A 83 2.27 14.14 15.05
C ASN A 83 1.73 14.47 16.45
N ALA A 84 1.11 13.48 17.13
CA ALA A 84 0.63 13.66 18.50
C ALA A 84 1.76 13.99 19.47
N THR A 85 2.89 13.27 19.40
CA THR A 85 4.08 13.51 20.24
C THR A 85 4.64 14.91 20.01
N ILE A 86 4.79 15.32 18.74
CA ILE A 86 5.30 16.65 18.37
C ILE A 86 4.38 17.74 18.95
N LEU A 87 3.06 17.61 18.78
CA LEU A 87 2.09 18.59 19.25
C LEU A 87 2.07 18.69 20.78
N THR A 88 2.09 17.56 21.50
CA THR A 88 2.13 17.56 22.98
C THR A 88 3.41 18.22 23.50
N ALA A 89 4.57 17.81 23.01
CA ALA A 89 5.86 18.37 23.42
C ALA A 89 5.99 19.87 23.08
N THR A 90 5.39 20.31 21.97
CA THR A 90 5.33 21.74 21.61
C THR A 90 4.53 22.55 22.63
N ARG A 91 3.37 22.04 23.09
CA ARG A 91 2.55 22.71 24.12
C ARG A 91 3.28 22.80 25.46
N GLU A 92 3.91 21.70 25.88
CA GLU A 92 4.68 21.64 27.14
C GLU A 92 5.87 22.61 27.12
N SER A 93 6.59 22.67 26.00
CA SER A 93 7.73 23.57 25.82
C SER A 93 7.35 25.05 25.88
N LYS A 94 6.14 25.40 25.42
CA LYS A 94 5.59 26.75 25.54
C LYS A 94 5.41 27.15 27.00
N SER A 95 4.82 26.27 27.81
CA SER A 95 4.65 26.49 29.25
C SER A 95 6.00 26.61 29.98
N GLY A 96 7.04 25.93 29.47
CA GLY A 96 8.41 25.97 29.99
C GLY A 96 9.28 27.13 29.48
N GLY A 97 8.78 28.02 28.63
CA GLY A 97 9.53 29.19 28.13
C GLY A 97 10.62 28.89 27.08
N VAL A 98 10.60 27.72 26.45
CA VAL A 98 11.56 27.35 25.39
C VAL A 98 11.20 28.08 24.10
N ALA A 99 12.15 28.78 23.47
CA ALA A 99 11.90 29.52 22.23
C ALA A 99 11.82 28.58 20.99
N LEU A 100 10.62 28.18 20.60
CA LEU A 100 10.37 27.31 19.43
C LEU A 100 9.86 28.03 18.17
N GLY A 101 9.75 29.36 18.18
CA GLY A 101 9.15 30.13 17.08
C GLY A 101 9.73 29.78 15.70
N GLY A 102 11.04 29.87 15.54
CA GLY A 102 11.72 29.53 14.27
C GLY A 102 11.49 28.08 13.82
N PRO A 103 11.77 27.06 14.66
CA PRO A 103 11.50 25.66 14.32
C PRO A 103 10.03 25.34 13.99
N VAL A 104 9.09 25.97 14.70
CA VAL A 104 7.65 25.84 14.43
C VAL A 104 7.31 26.43 13.06
N GLU A 105 7.74 27.65 12.76
CA GLU A 105 7.48 28.30 11.47
C GLU A 105 8.07 27.50 10.30
N GLN A 106 9.33 27.06 10.42
CA GLN A 106 9.98 26.25 9.39
C GLN A 106 9.27 24.92 9.15
N THR A 107 8.89 24.23 10.23
CA THR A 107 8.18 22.95 10.12
C THR A 107 6.78 23.15 9.54
N SER A 108 6.01 24.12 10.04
CA SER A 108 4.67 24.41 9.52
C SER A 108 4.71 24.79 8.04
N ALA A 109 5.68 25.60 7.61
CA ALA A 109 5.85 25.94 6.20
C ALA A 109 6.20 24.72 5.34
N GLY A 110 7.15 23.89 5.79
CA GLY A 110 7.54 22.66 5.10
C GLY A 110 6.40 21.63 5.00
N GLU A 111 5.62 21.46 6.06
CA GLU A 111 4.43 20.60 6.08
C GLU A 111 3.34 21.14 5.15
N ALA A 112 3.08 22.45 5.15
CA ALA A 112 2.12 23.08 4.25
C ALA A 112 2.52 22.93 2.77
N GLU A 113 3.81 23.09 2.46
CA GLU A 113 4.33 22.85 1.11
C GLU A 113 4.19 21.38 0.71
N ARG A 114 4.51 20.45 1.61
CA ARG A 114 4.32 19.01 1.36
C ARG A 114 2.85 18.68 1.11
N ALA A 115 1.92 19.24 1.90
CA ALA A 115 0.48 19.06 1.71
C ALA A 115 0.06 19.50 0.29
N ARG A 116 0.52 20.67 -0.16
CA ARG A 116 0.23 21.17 -1.52
C ARG A 116 0.78 20.26 -2.60
N LYS A 117 2.02 19.78 -2.45
CA LYS A 117 2.66 18.85 -3.40
C LYS A 117 1.89 17.53 -3.51
N LEU A 118 1.53 16.93 -2.38
CA LEU A 118 0.76 15.68 -2.36
C LEU A 118 -0.65 15.87 -2.95
N THR A 119 -1.30 17.01 -2.69
CA THR A 119 -2.60 17.34 -3.31
C THR A 119 -2.50 17.54 -4.83
N ALA A 120 -1.43 18.15 -5.32
CA ALA A 120 -1.19 18.24 -6.77
C ALA A 120 -0.94 16.85 -7.38
N GLU A 121 -0.18 16.01 -6.68
CA GLU A 121 0.12 14.64 -7.10
C GLU A 121 -1.14 13.76 -7.16
N LEU A 122 -2.07 13.92 -6.21
CA LEU A 122 -3.35 13.22 -6.23
C LEU A 122 -4.09 13.37 -7.55
N LYS A 123 -4.19 14.60 -8.06
CA LYS A 123 -4.90 14.86 -9.31
C LYS A 123 -4.24 14.12 -10.47
N ARG A 124 -2.91 14.16 -10.55
CA ARG A 124 -2.13 13.47 -11.57
C ARG A 124 -2.28 11.95 -11.48
N LEU A 125 -2.27 11.39 -10.27
CA LEU A 125 -2.47 9.95 -10.06
C LEU A 125 -3.89 9.51 -10.45
N GLU A 126 -4.92 10.32 -10.18
CA GLU A 126 -6.30 10.06 -10.60
C GLU A 126 -6.44 10.06 -12.12
N GLU A 127 -5.85 11.04 -12.82
CA GLU A 127 -5.80 11.09 -14.29
C GLU A 127 -5.08 9.87 -14.88
N LEU A 128 -3.93 9.50 -14.30
CA LEU A 128 -3.15 8.34 -14.73
C LEU A 128 -3.91 7.02 -14.48
N LYS A 129 -4.69 6.94 -13.39
CA LYS A 129 -5.55 5.79 -13.13
C LYS A 129 -6.63 5.66 -14.18
N GLU A 130 -7.30 6.76 -14.55
CA GLU A 130 -8.31 6.76 -15.59
C GLU A 130 -7.73 6.31 -16.95
N GLN A 131 -6.55 6.81 -17.31
CA GLN A 131 -5.82 6.36 -18.50
C GLN A 131 -5.55 4.86 -18.45
N GLY A 132 -5.14 4.33 -17.30
CA GLY A 132 -4.93 2.89 -17.08
C GLY A 132 -6.17 2.04 -17.33
N GLU A 133 -7.33 2.51 -16.85
CA GLU A 133 -8.61 1.85 -17.09
C GLU A 133 -9.01 1.85 -18.58
N GLN A 134 -8.76 2.96 -19.28
CA GLN A 134 -8.98 3.03 -20.73
C GLN A 134 -8.06 2.06 -21.50
N LEU A 135 -6.76 2.02 -21.14
CA LEU A 135 -5.80 1.09 -21.74
C LEU A 135 -6.14 -0.36 -21.44
N ARG A 136 -6.64 -0.67 -20.24
CA ARG A 136 -7.10 -2.01 -19.86
C ARG A 136 -8.30 -2.46 -20.70
N LYS A 137 -9.26 -1.57 -20.95
CA LYS A 137 -10.39 -1.84 -21.86
C LYS A 137 -9.88 -2.06 -23.28
N GLN A 138 -8.98 -1.21 -23.77
CA GLN A 138 -8.37 -1.37 -25.08
C GLN A 138 -7.63 -2.71 -25.21
N ALA A 139 -6.86 -3.13 -24.19
CA ALA A 139 -6.17 -4.41 -24.19
C ALA A 139 -7.13 -5.62 -24.23
N ALA A 140 -8.30 -5.51 -23.61
CA ALA A 140 -9.35 -6.53 -23.71
C ALA A 140 -9.92 -6.59 -25.14
N THR A 141 -10.24 -5.45 -25.75
CA THR A 141 -10.70 -5.37 -27.15
C THR A 141 -9.64 -5.88 -28.13
N ASP A 142 -8.36 -5.55 -27.93
CA ASP A 142 -7.25 -6.06 -28.72
C ASP A 142 -7.17 -7.60 -28.68
N LYS A 143 -7.37 -8.20 -27.50
CA LYS A 143 -7.41 -9.65 -27.33
C LYS A 143 -8.59 -10.26 -28.11
N GLU A 144 -9.75 -9.62 -28.02
CA GLU A 144 -10.93 -10.05 -28.77
C GLU A 144 -10.71 -9.96 -30.29
N ASN A 145 -9.96 -8.98 -30.76
CA ASN A 145 -9.72 -8.73 -32.18
C ASN A 145 -8.47 -9.42 -32.76
N MET A 146 -7.87 -10.38 -32.05
CA MET A 146 -6.63 -11.06 -32.49
C MET A 146 -6.74 -11.84 -33.81
N GLY A 147 -7.96 -12.20 -34.27
CA GLY A 147 -8.15 -12.92 -35.54
C GLY A 147 -7.30 -14.21 -35.61
N ALA A 148 -6.52 -14.36 -36.67
CA ALA A 148 -5.63 -15.50 -36.87
C ALA A 148 -4.56 -15.65 -35.78
N GLN A 149 -4.16 -14.57 -35.10
CA GLN A 149 -3.16 -14.62 -34.03
C GLN A 149 -3.67 -15.35 -32.78
N ARG A 150 -4.98 -15.60 -32.65
CA ARG A 150 -5.51 -16.41 -31.55
C ARG A 150 -4.99 -17.85 -31.55
N ALA A 151 -4.53 -18.36 -32.69
CA ALA A 151 -3.92 -19.67 -32.79
C ALA A 151 -2.47 -19.71 -32.25
N ASP A 152 -1.83 -18.55 -32.07
CA ASP A 152 -0.50 -18.45 -31.46
C ASP A 152 -0.64 -18.26 -29.94
N GLU A 153 -0.38 -19.33 -29.19
CA GLU A 153 -0.43 -19.34 -27.72
C GLU A 153 0.46 -18.27 -27.10
N LYS A 154 1.62 -17.96 -27.69
CA LYS A 154 2.53 -16.93 -27.18
C LYS A 154 1.94 -15.54 -27.37
N ALA A 155 1.30 -15.30 -28.51
CA ALA A 155 0.62 -14.04 -28.78
C ALA A 155 -0.55 -13.82 -27.80
N VAL A 156 -1.32 -14.86 -27.51
CA VAL A 156 -2.42 -14.80 -26.54
C VAL A 156 -1.90 -14.56 -25.12
N ALA A 157 -0.89 -15.32 -24.70
CA ALA A 157 -0.26 -15.16 -23.39
C ALA A 157 0.29 -13.74 -23.20
N LYS A 158 0.93 -13.16 -24.22
CA LYS A 158 1.43 -11.77 -24.17
C LYS A 158 0.30 -10.75 -23.95
N LYS A 159 -0.86 -10.92 -24.61
CA LYS A 159 -2.02 -10.04 -24.40
C LYS A 159 -2.62 -10.20 -23.00
N ASP A 160 -2.62 -11.42 -22.47
CA ASP A 160 -3.04 -11.68 -21.09
C ASP A 160 -2.09 -11.08 -20.05
N ASP A 161 -0.79 -11.15 -20.28
CA ASP A 161 0.21 -10.50 -19.44
C ASP A 161 0.04 -8.98 -19.42
N ILE A 162 -0.14 -8.35 -20.59
CA ILE A 162 -0.41 -6.90 -20.69
C ILE A 162 -1.68 -6.54 -19.91
N LYS A 163 -2.78 -7.28 -20.09
CA LYS A 163 -4.03 -7.02 -19.38
C LYS A 163 -3.88 -7.16 -17.87
N ARG A 164 -3.12 -8.17 -17.42
CA ARG A 164 -2.85 -8.41 -16.00
C ARG A 164 -2.01 -7.29 -15.39
N GLU A 165 -0.94 -6.87 -16.06
CA GLU A 165 -0.06 -5.79 -15.61
C GLU A 165 -0.77 -4.43 -15.61
N LEU A 166 -1.64 -4.14 -16.59
CA LEU A 166 -2.50 -2.95 -16.57
C LEU A 166 -3.47 -2.95 -15.38
N GLY A 167 -4.04 -4.12 -15.03
CA GLY A 167 -4.84 -4.26 -13.83
C GLY A 167 -4.04 -3.93 -12.56
N ALA A 168 -2.82 -4.47 -12.45
CA ALA A 168 -1.94 -4.18 -11.33
C ALA A 168 -1.49 -2.71 -11.26
N CYS A 169 -1.29 -2.03 -12.40
CA CYS A 169 -1.03 -0.59 -12.44
C CYS A 169 -2.15 0.20 -11.78
N VAL A 170 -3.41 -0.10 -12.12
CA VAL A 170 -4.57 0.57 -11.54
C VAL A 170 -4.64 0.34 -10.03
N ASP A 171 -4.43 -0.91 -9.58
CA ASP A 171 -4.42 -1.24 -8.14
C ASP A 171 -3.29 -0.52 -7.38
N VAL A 172 -2.11 -0.39 -8.00
CA VAL A 172 -0.99 0.39 -7.46
C VAL A 172 -1.37 1.86 -7.36
N LEU A 173 -1.94 2.45 -8.41
CA LEU A 173 -2.34 3.86 -8.41
C LEU A 173 -3.40 4.13 -7.35
N ASP A 174 -4.35 3.23 -7.11
CA ASP A 174 -5.31 3.35 -6.02
C ASP A 174 -4.66 3.41 -4.64
N LYS A 175 -3.62 2.61 -4.41
CA LYS A 175 -2.82 2.67 -3.18
C LYS A 175 -2.09 4.01 -3.07
N LEU A 176 -1.42 4.45 -4.15
CA LEU A 176 -0.71 5.73 -4.17
C LEU A 176 -1.65 6.92 -3.93
N ILE A 177 -2.85 6.91 -4.52
CA ILE A 177 -3.89 7.93 -4.29
C ILE A 177 -4.29 7.93 -2.81
N THR A 178 -4.52 6.75 -2.23
CA THR A 178 -4.90 6.64 -0.81
C THR A 178 -3.79 7.17 0.09
N ASP A 179 -2.54 6.81 -0.18
CA ASP A 179 -1.37 7.23 0.59
C ASP A 179 -1.10 8.73 0.44
N ALA A 180 -1.20 9.28 -0.78
CA ALA A 180 -1.06 10.72 -1.01
C ALA A 180 -2.15 11.52 -0.30
N ARG A 181 -3.40 11.04 -0.31
CA ARG A 181 -4.53 11.70 0.37
C ARG A 181 -4.35 11.70 1.89
N ARG A 182 -3.95 10.56 2.46
CA ARG A 182 -3.61 10.47 3.88
C ARG A 182 -2.44 11.40 4.22
N GLY A 183 -1.36 11.34 3.43
CA GLY A 183 -0.16 12.15 3.65
C GLY A 183 -0.40 13.66 3.54
N ALA A 184 -1.24 14.09 2.59
CA ALA A 184 -1.62 15.49 2.42
C ALA A 184 -2.41 15.99 3.64
N LYS A 185 -3.42 15.22 4.07
CA LYS A 185 -4.23 15.54 5.26
C LYS A 185 -3.37 15.60 6.52
N GLU A 186 -2.50 14.62 6.74
CA GLU A 186 -1.60 14.61 7.89
C GLU A 186 -0.63 15.80 7.90
N ALA A 187 -0.16 16.23 6.72
CA ALA A 187 0.72 17.37 6.58
C ALA A 187 0.01 18.69 6.91
N GLU A 188 -1.18 18.88 6.32
CA GLU A 188 -2.02 20.05 6.57
C GLU A 188 -2.41 20.16 8.05
N GLU A 189 -2.87 19.05 8.64
CA GLU A 189 -3.23 19.01 10.05
C GLU A 189 -2.06 19.36 10.96
N LEU A 190 -0.86 18.83 10.68
CA LEU A 190 0.33 19.15 11.48
C LEU A 190 0.71 20.63 11.35
N SER A 191 0.74 21.17 10.12
CA SER A 191 1.03 22.59 9.85
C SER A 191 0.11 23.52 10.67
N THR A 192 -1.20 23.28 10.61
CA THR A 192 -2.20 24.11 11.29
C THR A 192 -2.11 23.95 12.81
N LYS A 193 -2.13 22.70 13.29
CA LYS A 193 -2.14 22.41 14.74
C LYS A 193 -0.83 22.78 15.43
N LEU A 194 0.32 22.71 14.75
CA LEU A 194 1.61 23.06 15.34
C LEU A 194 1.70 24.56 15.65
N THR A 195 1.26 25.39 14.71
CA THR A 195 1.19 26.84 14.88
C THR A 195 0.21 27.22 16.00
N ALA A 196 -0.95 26.56 16.06
CA ALA A 196 -1.92 26.75 17.15
C ALA A 196 -1.37 26.32 18.52
N ALA A 197 -0.71 25.15 18.59
CA ALA A 197 -0.08 24.64 19.80
C ALA A 197 0.98 25.62 20.36
N TRP A 198 1.77 26.23 19.47
CA TRP A 198 2.79 27.20 19.85
C TRP A 198 2.20 28.57 20.22
N THR A 199 1.26 29.10 19.45
CA THR A 199 0.66 30.42 19.72
C THR A 199 -0.36 30.38 20.85
N GLY A 200 -0.85 29.20 21.24
CA GLY A 200 -1.85 29.00 22.30
C GLY A 200 -3.23 29.55 21.94
N ARG A 201 -3.48 29.78 20.65
CA ARG A 201 -4.83 30.03 20.16
C ARG A 201 -5.54 28.68 20.11
N SER A 202 -6.52 28.48 20.99
CA SER A 202 -7.35 27.28 21.07
C SER A 202 -8.41 27.20 19.98
N GLU A 203 -8.54 28.24 19.16
CA GLU A 203 -9.50 28.28 18.06
C GLU A 203 -8.92 27.60 16.84
N ASP A 204 -9.08 26.26 16.80
CA ASP A 204 -9.13 25.41 15.60
C ASP A 204 -9.38 23.93 15.95
N GLU A 205 -9.51 23.59 17.25
CA GLU A 205 -9.81 22.21 17.69
C GLU A 205 -11.29 21.80 17.43
N LYS A 206 -12.16 22.73 17.02
CA LYS A 206 -13.61 22.50 16.86
C LYS A 206 -14.12 22.25 15.44
N THR A 207 -13.30 22.30 14.40
CA THR A 207 -13.76 22.19 12.99
C THR A 207 -13.40 20.89 12.27
N ALA A 208 -12.89 19.87 12.97
CA ALA A 208 -12.58 18.56 12.38
C ALA A 208 -13.57 17.42 12.72
N THR A 209 -14.66 17.69 13.44
CA THR A 209 -15.72 16.72 13.74
C THR A 209 -17.10 17.28 13.41
N LYS A 210 -17.41 17.44 12.12
CA LYS A 210 -18.79 17.52 11.60
C LYS A 210 -18.80 17.48 10.06
N LYS A 211 -18.44 16.33 9.49
CA LYS A 211 -18.84 15.93 8.14
C LYS A 211 -18.54 14.44 7.97
N ASP A 212 -19.36 13.62 8.61
CA ASP A 212 -19.70 12.25 8.19
C ASP A 212 -20.47 11.61 9.34
N ASP A 213 -21.76 11.96 9.45
CA ASP A 213 -22.79 11.07 10.01
C ASP A 213 -24.16 11.72 9.76
N ASP A 214 -24.56 11.68 8.49
CA ASP A 214 -25.99 11.70 8.16
C ASP A 214 -26.27 10.57 7.17
N LYS A 215 -26.02 9.34 7.65
CA LYS A 215 -26.51 8.12 7.03
C LYS A 215 -27.60 7.54 7.93
N LYS A 216 -28.80 8.08 7.73
CA LYS A 216 -30.12 7.52 7.99
C LYS A 216 -30.10 6.09 8.57
N LYS A 217 -30.23 6.00 9.90
CA LYS A 217 -30.55 4.77 10.64
C LYS A 217 -31.97 4.33 10.25
N PRO A 218 -32.21 3.12 9.73
CA PRO A 218 -33.57 2.57 9.68
C PRO A 218 -34.01 2.18 11.09
N GLU A 219 -35.22 2.60 11.45
CA GLU A 219 -35.90 2.22 12.70
C GLU A 219 -36.11 0.69 12.80
N PRO A 220 -36.12 0.13 14.03
CA PRO A 220 -36.36 -1.28 14.26
C PRO A 220 -37.86 -1.59 14.11
N THR A 221 -38.22 -2.38 13.10
CA THR A 221 -39.59 -2.89 12.94
C THR A 221 -39.83 -4.08 13.86
N ALA A 222 -40.99 -4.04 14.52
CA ALA A 222 -41.44 -4.94 15.56
C ALA A 222 -41.58 -6.41 15.13
N ALA A 223 -41.42 -7.27 16.13
CA ALA A 223 -41.46 -8.72 16.08
C ALA A 223 -42.79 -9.31 15.56
N LYS A 224 -42.69 -10.40 14.80
CA LYS A 224 -43.72 -11.43 14.68
C LYS A 224 -43.09 -12.81 14.86
N LYS A 225 -43.56 -13.53 15.89
CA LYS A 225 -43.33 -14.95 16.16
C LYS A 225 -43.81 -15.83 15.00
N PRO A 226 -43.27 -17.06 14.90
CA PRO A 226 -44.17 -18.22 15.01
C PRO A 226 -43.65 -19.32 15.95
N ASP A 227 -44.59 -19.92 16.69
CA ASP A 227 -44.44 -21.12 17.53
C ASP A 227 -44.73 -22.41 16.73
N ALA A 228 -43.94 -23.46 17.03
CA ALA A 228 -44.22 -24.93 17.04
C ALA A 228 -44.82 -25.62 15.77
N ALA A 229 -44.46 -26.85 15.37
CA ALA A 229 -44.04 -28.05 16.11
C ALA A 229 -43.37 -29.12 15.20
N ALA A 230 -42.44 -29.89 15.79
CA ALA A 230 -42.16 -31.36 15.71
C ALA A 230 -42.72 -32.20 14.53
N LYS A 231 -42.07 -33.20 13.89
CA LYS A 231 -41.05 -34.24 14.22
C LYS A 231 -40.92 -35.15 12.93
N PRO A 232 -40.19 -36.30 12.85
CA PRO A 232 -38.76 -36.61 13.00
C PRO A 232 -38.13 -37.37 11.76
N LYS A 233 -36.81 -37.64 11.85
CA LYS A 233 -35.84 -38.33 10.93
C LYS A 233 -36.27 -39.68 10.28
N PRO A 234 -35.56 -40.12 9.21
CA PRO A 234 -34.52 -41.14 9.37
C PRO A 234 -33.15 -40.83 8.71
N ALA A 235 -32.08 -41.39 9.29
CA ALA A 235 -30.70 -41.47 8.77
C ALA A 235 -30.62 -42.39 7.53
N THR A 236 -29.67 -42.27 6.59
CA THR A 236 -28.26 -42.77 6.55
C THR A 236 -27.81 -42.67 5.06
N PRO A 237 -26.57 -43.02 4.61
CA PRO A 237 -25.25 -43.02 5.22
C PRO A 237 -24.20 -42.21 4.41
N ALA A 238 -23.03 -42.00 5.04
CA ALA A 238 -21.82 -41.46 4.47
C ALA A 238 -21.35 -42.20 3.19
N LYS A 239 -20.89 -41.45 2.19
CA LYS A 239 -20.03 -41.97 1.12
C LYS A 239 -18.60 -41.52 1.37
N THR A 240 -17.82 -42.53 1.72
CA THR A 240 -16.38 -42.71 1.67
C THR A 240 -15.62 -41.86 0.66
N ASP A 241 -14.53 -41.28 1.14
CA ASP A 241 -13.43 -40.67 0.38
C ASP A 241 -12.82 -41.63 -0.66
N PRO A 242 -12.42 -41.15 -1.84
CA PRO A 242 -11.58 -41.91 -2.74
C PRO A 242 -10.15 -42.08 -2.16
N PRO A 243 -9.48 -43.22 -2.42
CA PRO A 243 -8.18 -43.54 -1.84
C PRO A 243 -7.05 -42.61 -2.33
N PRO A 244 -5.98 -42.44 -1.52
CA PRO A 244 -4.86 -41.57 -1.86
C PRO A 244 -4.11 -42.03 -3.11
N ALA A 245 -3.80 -41.06 -3.97
CA ALA A 245 -2.97 -41.27 -5.15
C ALA A 245 -1.57 -41.78 -4.77
N LYS A 246 -1.05 -42.75 -5.52
CA LYS A 246 0.30 -43.28 -5.38
C LYS A 246 1.35 -42.16 -5.50
N PRO A 247 2.42 -42.18 -4.69
CA PRO A 247 3.51 -41.22 -4.83
C PRO A 247 4.24 -41.40 -6.17
N PRO A 248 4.75 -40.31 -6.77
CA PRO A 248 5.53 -40.37 -8.00
C PRO A 248 6.84 -41.16 -7.78
N ALA A 249 7.19 -42.00 -8.76
CA ALA A 249 8.45 -42.73 -8.76
C ALA A 249 9.63 -41.74 -8.80
N GLN A 250 10.54 -41.90 -7.85
CA GLN A 250 11.85 -41.22 -7.86
C GLN A 250 12.75 -41.79 -8.97
N PRO A 251 13.69 -40.97 -9.48
CA PRO A 251 14.35 -41.15 -10.77
C PRO A 251 15.37 -42.30 -10.78
N LYS A 252 15.54 -42.95 -11.94
CA LYS A 252 16.68 -43.85 -12.18
C LYS A 252 17.98 -43.02 -12.33
N PRO A 253 19.09 -43.41 -11.69
CA PRO A 253 20.43 -42.87 -11.94
C PRO A 253 20.98 -43.29 -13.32
N PRO A 254 22.06 -42.66 -13.80
CA PRO A 254 22.30 -42.38 -15.21
C PRO A 254 23.06 -43.49 -15.93
N ASP A 255 22.75 -43.70 -17.22
CA ASP A 255 23.61 -44.48 -18.12
C ASP A 255 24.57 -43.55 -18.87
N GLU A 256 25.85 -43.84 -18.63
CA GLU A 256 27.00 -43.75 -19.54
C GLU A 256 27.42 -42.40 -20.11
N VAL A 257 28.54 -41.96 -19.54
CA VAL A 257 29.59 -41.12 -20.10
C VAL A 257 29.94 -41.58 -21.53
N PHE A 258 29.64 -40.74 -22.53
CA PHE A 258 30.30 -40.81 -23.83
C PHE A 258 31.52 -39.89 -23.78
N ASN A 259 32.71 -40.47 -23.69
CA ASN A 259 33.98 -39.81 -23.93
C ASN A 259 34.36 -40.04 -25.40
N PRO A 260 34.98 -39.06 -26.10
CA PRO A 260 35.08 -39.02 -27.56
C PRO A 260 35.89 -40.14 -28.20
#